data_AF-A0ABD0SL69-F1
#
_entry.id   AF-A0ABD0SL69-F1
#
_cell.length_a   1.000
_cell.length_b   1.000
_cell.length_c   1.000
_cell.angle_alpha   90.00
_cell.angle_beta   90.00
_cell.angle_gamma   90.00
#
_symmetry.space_group_name_H-M   'P 1'
#
loop_
_entity.id
_entity.type
_entity.pdbx_description
1 polymer ?
#
loop_
_entity_poly.entity_id
_entity_poly.type
_entity_poly.pdbx_seq_one_letter_code
_entity_poly.pdbx_strand_id
1 'polypeptide(L)'
;MEGSPFNRSALTGRSPPATPRDPHAVPAPSPAPCQHQEEPPTVMSTPELQNWITGIEQCLNEVCAISTEGKLNSEQKLRINNLCRRVCHGTSQLVVTYQSLKQKAIQTHANLQHLKENYDLSQQLQALKQTVEESTRPVPIATSFADMVKSSPNNFVQPSVVNSIAIYPTDKMKSSDKTKTLCATCLHYKKPCNHKTGDSDCPAKKMAEKRYIDSIDYEGA
;
A
#
# COMPACT_ATOMS: atom_id res chain seq x y z
N MET A 1 -47.47 44.77 -17.55
CA MET A 1 -47.00 43.38 -17.39
C MET A 1 -45.55 43.45 -16.97
N GLU A 2 -45.33 43.47 -15.66
CA GLU A 2 -44.04 43.75 -15.03
C GLU A 2 -43.63 42.57 -14.15
N GLY A 3 -42.35 42.20 -14.25
CA GLY A 3 -41.76 40.99 -13.70
C GLY A 3 -41.53 41.02 -12.19
N SER A 4 -41.73 39.86 -11.56
CA SER A 4 -41.54 39.62 -10.12
C SER A 4 -40.08 39.25 -9.78
N PRO A 5 -39.54 39.66 -8.61
CA PRO A 5 -38.09 39.80 -8.39
C PRO A 5 -37.40 38.66 -7.63
N PHE A 6 -37.99 37.47 -7.50
CA PHE A 6 -37.43 36.38 -6.66
C PHE A 6 -36.65 35.30 -7.41
N ASN A 7 -35.87 35.68 -8.42
CA ASN A 7 -35.00 34.74 -9.14
C ASN A 7 -33.53 35.21 -9.14
N ARG A 8 -32.92 35.24 -7.94
CA ARG A 8 -31.49 35.51 -7.74
C ARG A 8 -30.96 34.75 -6.53
N SER A 9 -30.46 33.54 -6.72
CA SER A 9 -29.33 32.94 -5.96
C SER A 9 -28.93 31.60 -6.59
N ALA A 10 -28.56 31.64 -7.87
CA ALA A 10 -27.58 30.70 -8.42
C ALA A 10 -26.27 31.50 -8.54
N LEU A 11 -25.13 30.86 -8.24
CA LEU A 11 -23.74 31.38 -8.28
C LEU A 11 -23.14 31.90 -6.96
N THR A 12 -22.78 30.97 -6.07
CA THR A 12 -21.60 31.13 -5.19
C THR A 12 -20.76 29.86 -5.20
N GLY A 13 -20.23 29.50 -6.37
CA GLY A 13 -19.03 28.68 -6.49
C GLY A 13 -17.87 29.59 -6.82
N ARG A 14 -17.14 30.08 -5.81
CA ARG A 14 -15.89 30.82 -6.02
C ARG A 14 -14.85 30.28 -5.05
N SER A 15 -13.99 29.41 -5.56
CA SER A 15 -12.68 29.13 -4.98
C SER A 15 -11.86 30.43 -4.93
N PRO A 16 -10.99 30.62 -3.93
CA PRO A 16 -10.11 31.78 -3.88
C PRO A 16 -9.11 31.75 -5.06
N PRO A 17 -8.67 32.90 -5.58
CA PRO A 17 -7.73 32.96 -6.70
C PRO A 17 -6.34 32.48 -6.27
N ALA A 18 -5.62 31.84 -7.21
CA ALA A 18 -4.23 31.45 -7.01
C ALA A 18 -3.32 32.69 -6.99
N THR A 19 -2.50 32.80 -5.95
CA THR A 19 -1.49 33.86 -5.79
C THR A 19 -0.37 33.72 -6.84
N PRO A 20 0.15 34.83 -7.42
CA PRO A 20 1.29 34.77 -8.34
C PRO A 20 2.54 34.25 -7.60
N ARG A 21 3.23 33.26 -8.18
CA ARG A 21 4.53 32.77 -7.69
C ARG A 21 5.65 33.67 -8.23
N ASP A 22 6.39 34.30 -7.33
CA ASP A 22 7.67 34.97 -7.64
C ASP A 22 8.74 33.92 -8.02
N PRO A 23 9.57 34.13 -9.07
CA PRO A 23 10.58 33.15 -9.50
C PRO A 23 11.82 33.04 -8.60
N HIS A 24 11.91 33.82 -7.52
CA HIS A 24 13.09 33.87 -6.64
C HIS A 24 12.70 33.73 -5.16
N ALA A 25 12.18 32.57 -4.78
CA ALA A 25 12.07 32.18 -3.38
C ALA A 25 12.77 30.82 -3.16
N VAL A 26 13.82 30.85 -2.34
CA VAL A 26 14.63 29.70 -1.90
C VAL A 26 13.73 28.69 -1.17
N PRO A 27 13.84 27.37 -1.42
CA PRO A 27 13.02 26.39 -0.71
C PRO A 27 13.42 26.35 0.77
N ALA A 28 12.51 26.75 1.65
CA ALA A 28 12.62 26.52 3.08
C ALA A 28 12.52 25.01 3.38
N PRO A 29 13.24 24.49 4.38
CA PRO A 29 13.21 23.07 4.73
C PRO A 29 11.80 22.67 5.18
N SER A 30 11.34 21.52 4.67
CA SER A 30 10.05 20.91 4.97
C SER A 30 9.76 20.92 6.47
N PRO A 31 8.59 21.40 6.93
CA PRO A 31 8.16 21.14 8.29
C PRO A 31 7.90 19.63 8.43
N ALA A 32 8.46 19.05 9.49
CA ALA A 32 8.21 17.68 9.92
C ALA A 32 6.69 17.41 10.04
N PRO A 33 6.25 16.14 9.99
CA PRO A 33 4.83 15.82 9.99
C PRO A 33 4.19 16.36 11.27
N CYS A 34 3.29 17.33 11.13
CA CYS A 34 2.45 17.77 12.22
C CYS A 34 1.65 16.56 12.71
N GLN A 35 1.99 16.06 13.90
CA GLN A 35 1.11 15.21 14.68
C GLN A 35 -0.16 16.02 14.92
N HIS A 36 -1.19 15.79 14.10
CA HIS A 36 -2.54 16.13 14.51
C HIS A 36 -2.80 15.28 15.75
N GLN A 37 -2.80 15.95 16.92
CA GLN A 37 -3.63 15.50 18.02
C GLN A 37 -5.06 15.49 17.49
N GLU A 38 -5.49 14.34 16.95
CA GLU A 38 -6.91 14.05 16.82
C GLU A 38 -7.46 14.09 18.24
N GLU A 39 -8.19 15.15 18.54
CA GLU A 39 -9.02 15.25 19.73
C GLU A 39 -9.83 13.96 19.84
N PRO A 40 -9.73 13.21 20.95
CA PRO A 40 -10.35 11.91 21.05
C PRO A 40 -11.85 12.07 20.85
N PRO A 41 -12.44 11.48 19.78
CA PRO A 41 -13.83 11.72 19.46
C PRO A 41 -14.70 11.28 20.63
N THR A 42 -15.55 12.19 21.10
CA THR A 42 -16.42 11.99 22.27
C THR A 42 -17.28 10.76 22.05
N VAL A 43 -16.97 9.70 22.79
CA VAL A 43 -17.60 8.40 22.67
C VAL A 43 -18.90 8.41 23.47
N MET A 44 -20.04 8.38 22.80
CA MET A 44 -21.27 7.97 23.48
C MET A 44 -21.29 6.46 23.64
N SER A 45 -21.62 6.02 24.84
CA SER A 45 -21.71 4.61 25.17
C SER A 45 -23.08 4.05 24.76
N THR A 46 -23.15 2.77 24.39
CA THR A 46 -24.40 2.04 24.07
C THR A 46 -25.58 2.29 25.04
N PRO A 47 -25.41 2.48 26.36
CA PRO A 47 -26.53 2.81 27.24
C PRO A 47 -27.16 4.19 26.99
N GLU A 48 -26.43 5.16 26.44
CA GLU A 48 -27.02 6.47 26.15
C GLU A 48 -27.94 6.41 24.92
N LEU A 49 -27.61 5.57 23.93
CA LEU A 49 -28.50 5.22 22.83
C LEU A 49 -29.81 4.60 23.34
N GLN A 50 -29.70 3.68 24.30
CA GLN A 50 -30.86 3.05 24.93
C GLN A 50 -31.69 4.05 25.73
N ASN A 51 -31.06 4.91 26.54
CA ASN A 51 -31.75 5.98 27.27
C ASN A 51 -32.52 6.90 26.32
N TRP A 52 -31.95 7.19 25.15
CA TRP A 52 -32.60 8.02 24.15
C TRP A 52 -33.84 7.34 23.55
N ILE A 53 -33.72 6.06 23.16
CA ILE A 53 -34.86 5.25 22.66
C ILE A 53 -35.98 5.21 23.70
N THR A 54 -35.66 4.90 24.96
CA THR A 54 -36.62 4.91 26.07
C THR A 54 -37.27 6.29 26.25
N GLY A 55 -36.51 7.38 26.05
CA GLY A 55 -37.01 8.75 26.10
C GLY A 55 -38.01 9.07 24.98
N ILE A 56 -37.80 8.57 23.76
CA ILE A 56 -38.80 8.69 22.68
C ILE A 56 -40.06 7.93 23.05
N GLU A 57 -39.92 6.69 23.51
CA GLU A 57 -41.07 5.84 23.89
C GLU A 57 -41.93 6.54 24.95
N GLN A 58 -41.30 7.15 25.96
CA GLN A 58 -42.00 7.98 26.94
C GLN A 58 -42.72 9.16 26.29
N CYS A 59 -42.08 9.90 25.38
CA CYS A 59 -42.71 11.01 24.69
C CYS A 59 -43.92 10.56 23.83
N LEU A 60 -43.81 9.42 23.15
CA LEU A 60 -44.89 8.84 22.35
C LEU A 60 -46.05 8.38 23.24
N ASN A 61 -45.75 7.72 24.36
CA ASN A 61 -46.75 7.31 25.35
C ASN A 61 -47.50 8.53 25.94
N GLU A 62 -46.79 9.62 26.23
CA GLU A 62 -47.39 10.86 26.72
C GLU A 62 -48.29 11.52 25.66
N VAL A 63 -47.88 11.53 24.39
CA VAL A 63 -48.73 12.01 23.28
C VAL A 63 -49.99 11.15 23.14
N CYS A 64 -49.87 9.83 23.22
CA CYS A 64 -51.01 8.91 23.19
C CYS A 64 -51.97 9.18 24.35
N ALA A 65 -51.45 9.33 25.57
CA ALA A 65 -52.26 9.65 26.75
C ALA A 65 -53.06 10.95 26.55
N ILE A 66 -52.40 12.05 26.17
CA ILE A 66 -53.06 13.34 25.94
C ILE A 66 -54.10 13.24 24.80
N SER A 67 -53.80 12.48 23.75
CA SER A 67 -54.67 12.36 22.57
C SER A 67 -55.93 11.52 22.83
N THR A 68 -55.92 10.65 23.84
CA THR A 68 -57.08 9.81 24.19
C THR A 68 -58.17 10.57 24.96
N GLU A 69 -57.87 11.75 25.50
CA GLU A 69 -58.80 12.57 26.31
C GLU A 69 -59.90 13.29 25.48
N GLY A 70 -60.00 13.02 24.17
CA GLY A 70 -61.04 13.55 23.30
C GLY A 70 -60.63 14.87 22.62
N LYS A 71 -61.47 15.91 22.71
CA LYS A 71 -61.21 17.18 22.00
C LYS A 71 -60.06 17.94 22.68
N LEU A 72 -58.89 17.92 22.02
CA LEU A 72 -57.70 18.61 22.50
C LEU A 72 -57.92 20.11 22.71
N ASN A 73 -57.66 20.58 23.93
CA ASN A 73 -57.60 21.99 24.27
C ASN A 73 -56.27 22.63 23.81
N SER A 74 -56.15 23.96 23.90
CA SER A 74 -54.96 24.67 23.42
C SER A 74 -53.68 24.28 24.15
N GLU A 75 -53.76 23.97 25.44
CA GLU A 75 -52.63 23.60 26.27
C GLU A 75 -52.12 22.20 25.92
N GLN A 76 -53.03 21.23 25.77
CA GLN A 76 -52.73 19.87 25.33
C GLN A 76 -52.07 19.87 23.93
N LYS A 77 -52.56 20.69 22.99
CA LYS A 77 -51.93 20.86 21.67
C LYS A 77 -50.51 21.42 21.76
N LEU A 78 -50.29 22.40 22.63
CA LEU A 78 -48.97 22.98 22.85
C LEU A 78 -48.02 21.94 23.47
N ARG A 79 -48.50 21.14 24.43
CA ARG A 79 -47.73 20.06 25.05
C ARG A 79 -47.32 18.99 24.04
N ILE A 80 -48.25 18.53 23.21
CA ILE A 80 -47.96 17.59 22.11
C ILE A 80 -46.92 18.20 21.15
N ASN A 81 -47.08 19.46 20.75
CA ASN A 81 -46.13 20.12 19.84
C ASN A 81 -44.70 20.18 20.43
N ASN A 82 -44.57 20.49 21.72
CA ASN A 82 -43.30 20.51 22.41
C ASN A 82 -42.66 19.12 22.53
N LEU A 83 -43.46 18.07 22.78
CA LEU A 83 -42.98 16.68 22.76
C LEU A 83 -42.48 16.29 21.37
N CYS A 84 -43.21 16.61 20.31
CA CYS A 84 -42.78 16.37 18.93
C CYS A 84 -41.46 17.08 18.62
N ARG A 85 -41.31 18.35 19.01
CA ARG A 85 -40.05 19.10 18.83
C ARG A 85 -38.87 18.45 19.55
N ARG A 86 -39.09 17.95 20.78
CA ARG A 86 -38.07 17.25 21.56
C ARG A 86 -37.61 15.98 20.88
N VAL A 87 -38.55 15.16 20.37
CA VAL A 87 -38.24 13.93 19.62
C VAL A 87 -37.48 14.26 18.32
N CYS A 88 -37.92 15.25 17.54
CA CYS A 88 -37.23 15.65 16.32
C CYS A 88 -35.79 16.12 16.58
N HIS A 89 -35.58 16.93 17.62
CA HIS A 89 -34.26 17.40 18.00
C HIS A 89 -33.35 16.24 18.39
N GLY A 90 -33.83 15.35 19.25
CA GLY A 90 -33.06 14.18 19.66
C GLY A 90 -32.77 13.23 18.49
N THR A 91 -33.70 13.08 17.54
CA THR A 91 -33.50 12.21 16.35
C THR A 91 -32.35 12.73 15.51
N SER A 92 -32.24 14.05 15.37
CA SER A 92 -31.13 14.67 14.64
C SER A 92 -29.78 14.41 15.33
N GLN A 93 -29.74 14.49 16.66
CA GLN A 93 -28.55 14.15 17.44
C GLN A 93 -28.19 12.66 17.31
N LEU A 94 -29.19 11.77 17.34
CA LEU A 94 -29.00 10.34 17.15
C LEU A 94 -28.34 10.00 15.82
N VAL A 95 -28.78 10.64 14.73
CA VAL A 95 -28.23 10.37 13.40
C VAL A 95 -26.74 10.70 13.35
N VAL A 96 -26.35 11.84 13.91
CA VAL A 96 -24.93 12.27 13.96
C VAL A 96 -24.10 11.29 14.79
N THR A 97 -24.59 10.89 15.96
CA THR A 97 -23.86 9.98 16.85
C THR A 97 -23.76 8.57 16.27
N TYR A 98 -24.83 8.07 15.65
CA TYR A 98 -24.82 6.79 14.93
C TYR A 98 -23.83 6.80 13.77
N GLN A 99 -23.75 7.89 13.01
CA GLN A 99 -22.81 8.01 11.90
C GLN A 99 -21.35 8.03 12.38
N SER A 100 -21.07 8.73 13.49
CA SER A 100 -19.77 8.70 14.17
C SER A 100 -19.41 7.29 14.65
N LEU A 101 -20.35 6.60 15.31
CA LEU A 101 -20.16 5.23 15.78
C LEU A 101 -19.88 4.26 14.62
N LYS A 102 -20.59 4.41 13.50
CA LYS A 102 -20.35 3.63 12.28
C LYS A 102 -18.94 3.84 11.74
N GLN A 103 -18.48 5.09 11.63
CA GLN A 103 -17.12 5.39 11.17
C GLN A 103 -16.08 4.76 12.10
N LYS A 104 -16.29 4.85 13.41
CA LYS A 104 -15.40 4.23 14.39
C LYS A 104 -15.36 2.71 14.25
N ALA A 105 -16.50 2.05 14.04
CA ALA A 105 -16.56 0.60 13.83
C ALA A 105 -15.80 0.17 12.56
N ILE A 106 -15.88 0.96 11.49
CA ILE A 106 -15.11 0.71 10.27
C ILE A 106 -13.61 0.87 10.54
N GLN A 107 -13.22 1.93 11.24
CA GLN A 107 -11.82 2.20 11.60
C GLN A 107 -11.24 1.09 12.48
N THR A 108 -11.98 0.65 13.51
CA THR A 108 -11.52 -0.44 14.38
C THR A 108 -11.39 -1.75 13.62
N HIS A 109 -12.30 -2.04 12.69
CA HIS A 109 -12.19 -3.22 11.84
C HIS A 109 -10.92 -3.19 10.96
N ALA A 110 -10.64 -2.06 10.31
CA ALA A 110 -9.42 -1.88 9.53
C ALA A 110 -8.15 -2.05 10.38
N ASN A 111 -8.15 -1.49 11.59
CA ASN A 111 -7.02 -1.63 12.52
C ASN A 111 -6.81 -3.08 12.96
N LEU A 112 -7.89 -3.81 13.26
CA LEU A 112 -7.81 -5.23 13.61
C LEU A 112 -7.30 -6.08 12.45
N GLN A 113 -7.71 -5.79 11.23
CA GLN A 113 -7.20 -6.47 10.04
C GLN A 113 -5.69 -6.24 9.89
N HIS A 114 -5.23 -5.00 10.00
CA HIS A 114 -3.81 -4.67 9.94
C HIS A 114 -3.00 -5.36 11.06
N LEU A 115 -3.53 -5.41 12.29
CA LEU A 115 -2.89 -6.13 13.39
C LEU A 115 -2.81 -7.64 13.12
N LYS A 116 -3.84 -8.22 12.49
CA LYS A 116 -3.82 -9.63 12.10
C LYS A 116 -2.76 -9.89 11.04
N GLU A 117 -2.68 -9.06 10.00
CA GLU A 117 -1.65 -9.18 8.95
C GLU A 117 -0.23 -9.09 9.55
N ASN A 118 0.00 -8.16 10.48
CA ASN A 118 1.28 -8.06 11.19
C ASN A 118 1.57 -9.28 12.06
N TYR A 119 0.56 -9.85 12.72
CA TYR A 119 0.71 -11.08 13.49
C TYR A 119 1.09 -12.25 12.58
N ASP A 120 0.40 -12.42 11.45
CA ASP A 120 0.66 -13.49 10.49
C ASP A 120 2.08 -13.35 9.89
N LEU A 121 2.52 -12.12 9.56
CA LEU A 121 3.89 -11.84 9.12
C LEU A 121 4.92 -12.17 10.20
N SER A 122 4.67 -11.80 11.45
CA SER A 122 5.54 -12.12 12.59
C SER A 122 5.67 -13.64 12.76
N GLN A 123 4.57 -14.39 12.61
CA GLN A 123 4.58 -15.84 12.68
C GLN A 123 5.40 -16.46 11.54
N GLN A 124 5.25 -15.96 10.31
CA GLN A 124 6.06 -16.42 9.17
C GLN A 124 7.55 -16.14 9.37
N LEU A 125 7.91 -14.96 9.89
CA LEU A 125 9.29 -14.62 10.23
C LEU A 125 9.85 -15.54 11.31
N GLN A 126 9.06 -15.91 12.31
CA GLN A 126 9.48 -16.83 13.36
C GLN A 126 9.70 -18.25 12.82
N ALA A 127 8.83 -18.74 11.93
CA ALA A 127 9.00 -20.03 11.26
C ALA A 127 10.25 -20.03 10.35
N LEU A 128 10.48 -18.94 9.62
CA LEU A 128 11.68 -18.79 8.78
C LEU A 128 12.95 -18.76 9.64
N LYS A 129 12.93 -18.07 10.78
CA LYS A 129 14.04 -18.08 11.74
C LYS A 129 14.34 -19.50 12.23
N GLN A 130 13.33 -20.27 12.63
CA GLN A 130 13.50 -21.67 13.04
C GLN A 130 14.08 -22.52 11.91
N THR A 131 13.58 -22.35 10.68
CA THR A 131 14.09 -23.08 9.51
C THR A 131 15.56 -22.75 9.23
N VAL A 132 15.96 -21.49 9.36
CA VAL A 132 17.35 -21.06 9.22
C VAL A 132 18.22 -21.65 10.32
N GLU A 133 17.79 -21.60 11.59
CA GLU A 133 18.51 -22.20 12.73
C GLU A 133 18.69 -23.72 12.56
N GLU A 134 17.66 -24.43 12.09
CA GLU A 134 17.74 -25.85 11.76
C GLU A 134 18.70 -26.13 10.59
N SER A 135 18.70 -25.26 9.57
CA SER A 135 19.62 -25.34 8.43
C SER A 135 21.06 -24.93 8.77
N THR A 136 21.27 -24.17 9.84
CA THR A 136 22.60 -23.70 10.30
C THR A 136 23.13 -24.50 11.48
N ARG A 137 22.58 -25.71 11.71
CA ARG A 137 23.18 -26.70 12.61
C ARG A 137 24.70 -26.69 12.41
N PRO A 138 25.50 -26.45 13.46
CA PRO A 138 26.91 -26.12 13.30
C PRO A 138 27.60 -27.21 12.49
N VAL A 139 27.97 -26.86 11.25
CA VAL A 139 28.86 -27.70 10.46
C VAL A 139 30.15 -27.80 11.29
N PRO A 140 30.64 -29.01 11.59
CA PRO A 140 31.82 -29.18 12.42
C PRO A 140 32.95 -28.31 11.85
N ILE A 141 33.60 -27.55 12.73
CA ILE A 141 34.59 -26.48 12.47
C ILE A 141 35.78 -26.94 11.59
N ALA A 142 35.86 -28.22 11.23
CA ALA A 142 36.93 -28.84 10.48
C ALA A 142 36.63 -29.14 9.00
N THR A 143 35.50 -28.70 8.42
CA THR A 143 35.27 -28.90 6.98
C THR A 143 35.79 -27.72 6.17
N SER A 144 36.91 -27.93 5.47
CA SER A 144 37.40 -27.00 4.46
C SER A 144 36.36 -26.85 3.34
N PHE A 145 36.31 -25.70 2.67
CA PHE A 145 35.45 -25.49 1.49
C PHE A 145 35.64 -26.62 0.46
N ALA A 146 36.86 -27.13 0.33
CA ALA A 146 37.19 -28.25 -0.54
C ALA A 146 36.49 -29.57 -0.14
N ASP A 147 36.25 -29.79 1.14
CA ASP A 147 35.56 -30.99 1.65
C ASP A 147 34.04 -30.84 1.49
N MET A 148 33.50 -29.65 1.74
CA MET A 148 32.06 -29.38 1.63
C MET A 148 31.53 -29.50 0.20
N VAL A 149 32.35 -29.12 -0.80
CA VAL A 149 32.01 -29.26 -2.24
C VAL A 149 32.12 -30.72 -2.72
N LYS A 150 32.98 -31.54 -2.10
CA LYS A 150 33.20 -32.94 -2.51
C LYS A 150 32.30 -33.94 -1.81
N SER A 151 31.81 -33.63 -0.61
CA SER A 151 31.13 -34.59 0.27
C SER A 151 29.67 -34.25 0.60
N SER A 152 29.14 -33.09 0.19
CA SER A 152 27.74 -32.74 0.42
C SER A 152 26.82 -33.36 -0.65
N PRO A 153 25.68 -33.99 -0.28
CA PRO A 153 24.67 -34.48 -1.22
C PRO A 153 23.89 -33.36 -1.91
N ASN A 154 23.97 -32.12 -1.40
CA ASN A 154 23.36 -30.96 -2.03
C ASN A 154 24.39 -30.26 -2.93
N ASN A 155 24.13 -30.30 -4.23
CA ASN A 155 24.85 -29.56 -5.27
C ASN A 155 24.83 -28.05 -4.96
N PHE A 156 25.79 -27.57 -4.17
CA PHE A 156 26.03 -26.15 -4.03
C PHE A 156 26.47 -25.61 -5.39
N VAL A 157 25.53 -24.93 -6.06
CA VAL A 157 25.68 -24.09 -7.25
C VAL A 157 26.94 -24.42 -8.05
N GLN A 158 26.94 -25.56 -8.73
CA GLN A 158 27.80 -25.69 -9.89
C GLN A 158 27.28 -24.66 -10.90
N PRO A 159 28.08 -23.66 -11.33
CA PRO A 159 27.69 -22.82 -12.44
C PRO A 159 27.30 -23.75 -13.57
N SER A 160 26.08 -23.61 -14.10
CA SER A 160 25.57 -24.47 -15.16
C SER A 160 26.67 -24.64 -16.21
N VAL A 161 26.93 -25.87 -16.63
CA VAL A 161 28.02 -26.27 -17.56
C VAL A 161 28.05 -25.42 -18.84
N VAL A 162 26.96 -24.70 -19.10
CA VAL A 162 26.76 -23.77 -20.21
C VAL A 162 27.63 -22.49 -20.15
N ASN A 163 28.08 -22.02 -18.98
CA ASN A 163 28.73 -20.70 -18.87
C ASN A 163 30.20 -20.69 -18.38
N SER A 164 30.83 -21.84 -18.20
CA SER A 164 32.27 -21.93 -17.91
C SER A 164 33.03 -22.35 -19.17
N ILE A 165 33.15 -21.44 -20.14
CA ILE A 165 34.00 -21.68 -21.33
C ILE A 165 35.45 -21.43 -20.90
N ALA A 166 36.10 -22.48 -20.41
CA ALA A 166 37.55 -22.52 -20.39
C ALA A 166 38.04 -22.73 -21.84
N ILE A 167 38.59 -21.67 -22.44
CA ILE A 167 39.15 -21.73 -23.80
C ILE A 167 40.49 -22.48 -23.72
N TYR A 168 40.45 -23.79 -23.91
CA TYR A 168 41.65 -24.58 -24.09
C TYR A 168 41.97 -24.69 -25.59
N PRO A 169 43.24 -24.50 -26.00
CA PRO A 169 43.64 -24.76 -27.37
C PRO A 169 43.42 -26.25 -27.72
N THR A 170 42.71 -26.53 -28.82
CA THR A 170 42.46 -27.88 -29.33
C THR A 170 43.75 -28.60 -29.77
N ASP A 171 44.84 -27.83 -29.91
CA ASP A 171 46.12 -28.26 -30.42
C ASP A 171 47.11 -28.44 -29.26
N LYS A 172 47.56 -29.68 -29.03
CA LYS A 172 48.43 -30.07 -27.91
C LYS A 172 49.80 -29.36 -27.93
N MET A 173 50.13 -28.68 -29.03
CA MET A 173 51.41 -27.96 -29.23
C MET A 173 51.33 -26.45 -28.89
N LYS A 174 50.17 -25.93 -28.44
CA LYS A 174 49.99 -24.49 -28.15
C LYS A 174 49.76 -24.25 -26.65
N SER A 175 50.57 -23.39 -26.04
CA SER A 175 50.41 -22.97 -24.64
C SER A 175 49.20 -22.05 -24.45
N SER A 176 48.58 -22.10 -23.27
CA SER A 176 47.36 -21.34 -22.91
C SER A 176 47.54 -19.81 -22.94
N ASP A 177 48.77 -19.33 -23.02
CA ASP A 177 49.07 -17.90 -23.11
C ASP A 177 48.63 -17.27 -24.43
N LYS A 178 48.58 -18.04 -25.53
CA LYS A 178 48.08 -17.54 -26.84
C LYS A 178 46.55 -17.43 -26.91
N THR A 179 45.83 -18.09 -26.00
CA THR A 179 44.35 -18.06 -25.93
C THR A 179 43.80 -16.92 -25.08
N LYS A 180 44.63 -16.27 -24.24
CA LYS A 180 44.23 -15.11 -23.42
C LYS A 180 43.87 -13.87 -24.25
N THR A 181 44.37 -13.78 -25.47
CA THR A 181 44.12 -12.64 -26.39
C THR A 181 42.96 -12.88 -27.33
N LEU A 182 42.32 -14.05 -27.29
CA LEU A 182 41.20 -14.38 -28.17
C LEU A 182 39.87 -14.02 -27.50
N CYS A 183 39.03 -13.30 -28.22
CA CYS A 183 37.69 -12.97 -27.76
C CYS A 183 36.77 -14.19 -27.82
N ALA A 184 36.24 -14.61 -26.66
CA ALA A 184 35.30 -15.72 -26.54
C ALA A 184 34.05 -15.52 -27.42
N THR A 185 33.54 -14.29 -27.47
CA THR A 185 32.37 -13.92 -28.27
C THR A 185 32.65 -14.07 -29.76
N CYS A 186 33.80 -13.60 -30.24
CA CYS A 186 34.16 -13.75 -31.66
C CYS A 186 34.42 -15.22 -32.03
N LEU A 187 35.01 -16.02 -31.15
CA LEU A 187 35.17 -17.46 -31.34
C LEU A 187 33.81 -18.17 -31.48
N HIS A 188 32.85 -17.85 -30.60
CA HIS A 188 31.50 -18.43 -30.66
C HIS A 188 30.79 -18.14 -31.99
N TYR A 189 30.91 -16.91 -32.48
CA TYR A 189 30.32 -16.48 -33.75
C TYR A 189 31.22 -16.72 -34.98
N LYS A 190 32.33 -17.46 -34.83
CA LYS A 190 33.33 -17.76 -35.88
C LYS A 190 33.79 -16.51 -36.65
N LYS A 191 34.06 -15.42 -35.93
CA LYS A 191 34.57 -14.16 -36.47
C LYS A 191 36.07 -14.01 -36.21
N PRO A 192 36.83 -13.42 -37.15
CA PRO A 192 38.22 -13.08 -36.89
C PRO A 192 38.30 -12.10 -35.71
N CYS A 193 39.20 -12.34 -34.75
CA CYS A 193 39.39 -11.47 -33.60
C CYS A 193 40.86 -11.31 -33.25
N ASN A 194 41.28 -10.05 -33.10
CA ASN A 194 42.61 -9.65 -32.63
C ASN A 194 42.49 -8.79 -31.35
N HIS A 195 41.46 -9.03 -30.54
CA HIS A 195 41.17 -8.26 -29.32
C HIS A 195 40.74 -9.19 -28.19
N LYS A 196 40.85 -8.71 -26.95
CA LYS A 196 40.51 -9.47 -25.74
C LYS A 196 39.00 -9.62 -25.56
N THR A 197 38.59 -10.63 -24.80
CA THR A 197 37.19 -10.79 -24.35
C THR A 197 36.79 -9.61 -23.48
N GLY A 198 35.62 -9.02 -23.76
CA GLY A 198 35.11 -7.85 -23.03
C GLY A 198 35.40 -6.49 -23.68
N ASP A 199 36.17 -6.45 -24.77
CA ASP A 199 36.42 -5.23 -25.54
C ASP A 199 35.12 -4.60 -26.07
N SER A 200 34.96 -3.28 -25.90
CA SER A 200 33.81 -2.51 -26.40
C SER A 200 33.73 -2.52 -27.92
N ASP A 201 34.85 -2.69 -28.62
CA ASP A 201 34.90 -2.73 -30.08
C ASP A 201 34.81 -4.13 -30.66
N CYS A 202 34.44 -5.13 -29.85
CA CYS A 202 34.19 -6.48 -30.31
C CYS A 202 33.06 -6.52 -31.37
N PRO A 203 33.35 -6.89 -32.63
CA PRO A 203 32.35 -6.91 -33.70
C PRO A 203 31.26 -7.96 -33.46
N ALA A 204 31.60 -9.08 -32.81
CA ALA A 204 30.63 -10.10 -32.45
C ALA A 204 29.70 -9.64 -31.31
N LYS A 205 30.20 -8.83 -30.36
CA LYS A 205 29.41 -8.24 -29.28
C LYS A 205 28.41 -7.23 -29.85
N LYS A 206 28.86 -6.28 -30.68
CA LYS A 206 27.98 -5.28 -31.34
C LYS A 206 26.88 -5.94 -32.17
N MET A 207 27.19 -7.04 -32.86
CA MET A 207 26.20 -7.81 -33.61
C MET A 207 25.17 -8.50 -32.70
N ALA A 208 25.62 -9.12 -31.59
CA ALA A 208 24.72 -9.78 -30.65
C ALA A 208 23.81 -8.78 -29.93
N GLU A 209 24.35 -7.63 -29.53
CA GLU A 209 23.61 -6.53 -28.92
C GLU A 209 22.55 -5.96 -29.86
N LYS A 210 22.90 -5.73 -31.13
CA LYS A 210 21.94 -5.31 -32.15
C LYS A 210 20.82 -6.34 -32.34
N ARG A 211 21.14 -7.64 -32.45
CA ARG A 211 20.13 -8.69 -32.57
C ARG A 211 19.20 -8.77 -31.37
N TYR A 212 19.71 -8.52 -30.17
CA TYR A 212 18.91 -8.48 -28.96
C TYR A 212 17.95 -7.29 -28.97
N ILE A 213 18.43 -6.10 -29.31
CA ILE A 213 17.60 -4.90 -29.44
C ILE A 213 16.51 -5.10 -30.50
N ASP A 214 16.88 -5.63 -31.67
CA ASP A 214 15.95 -5.91 -32.78
C ASP A 214 14.93 -7.02 -32.44
N SER A 215 15.14 -7.80 -31.36
CA SER A 215 14.22 -8.85 -30.90
C SER A 215 13.20 -8.37 -29.86
N ILE A 216 13.35 -7.15 -29.34
CA ILE A 216 12.40 -6.57 -28.40
C ILE A 216 11.27 -5.92 -29.21
N ASP A 217 10.07 -6.48 -29.11
CA ASP A 217 8.87 -5.89 -29.69
C ASP A 217 8.37 -4.75 -28.80
N TYR A 218 8.52 -3.51 -29.27
CA TYR A 218 8.10 -2.31 -28.55
C TYR A 218 6.65 -1.89 -28.88
N GLU A 219 5.95 -2.60 -29.77
CA GLU A 219 4.57 -2.28 -30.19
C GLU A 219 3.48 -2.82 -29.23
N GLY A 220 3.87 -3.36 -28.07
CA GLY A 220 2.96 -4.00 -27.11
C GLY A 220 3.05 -3.55 -25.65
N ALA A 221 3.72 -2.42 -25.35
CA ALA A 221 3.86 -1.87 -24.00
C ALA A 221 3.01 -0.61 -23.78
#